data_AF-A0A944CM91-F1
#
_entry.id   AF-A0A944CM91-F1
#
_cell.length_a   1.000
_cell.length_b   1.000
_cell.length_c   1.000
_cell.angle_alpha   90.00
_cell.angle_beta   90.00
_cell.angle_gamma   90.00
#
_symmetry.space_group_name_H-M   'P 1'
#
loop_
_entity.id
_entity.type
_entity.pdbx_description
1 polymer ?
#
loop_
_entity_poly.entity_id
_entity_poly.type
_entity_poly.pdbx_seq_one_letter_code
_entity_poly.pdbx_strand_id
1 'polypeptide(L)'
;MLGALGFAAFLFFSVLLYQLVKNREKIKKVSYKNRSIVVIVFVCLLLFSASAVYYAGNWVAGFIGNESMKLPFHIIWTLIIVVITSRIWELLLTRVKRDSGIA
;
A
#
# COMPACT_ATOMS: atom_id res chain seq x y z
N MET A 1 -8.26 1.34 -20.79
CA MET A 1 -7.07 0.84 -20.07
C MET A 1 -6.31 1.93 -19.31
N LEU A 2 -5.89 3.06 -19.91
CA LEU A 2 -5.15 4.12 -19.20
C LEU A 2 -5.92 4.78 -18.03
N GLY A 3 -7.23 5.01 -18.17
CA GLY A 3 -8.03 5.66 -17.12
C GLY A 3 -8.17 4.86 -15.83
N ALA A 4 -8.36 3.54 -15.92
CA ALA A 4 -8.50 2.67 -14.75
C ALA A 4 -7.18 2.52 -13.98
N LEU A 5 -6.06 2.45 -14.70
CA LEU A 5 -4.71 2.43 -14.11
C LEU A 5 -4.38 3.76 -13.42
N GLY A 6 -4.70 4.88 -14.05
CA GLY A 6 -4.52 6.21 -13.46
C GLY A 6 -5.36 6.41 -12.19
N PHE A 7 -6.61 5.94 -12.21
CA PHE A 7 -7.51 6.01 -11.06
C PHE A 7 -7.06 5.11 -9.89
N ALA A 8 -6.60 3.88 -10.17
CA ALA A 8 -6.07 2.97 -9.16
C ALA A 8 -4.76 3.52 -8.55
N ALA A 9 -3.86 4.06 -9.37
CA ALA A 9 -2.65 4.70 -8.89
C ALA A 9 -2.96 5.94 -8.03
N PHE A 10 -3.92 6.78 -8.45
CA PHE A 10 -4.37 7.95 -7.70
C PHE A 10 -4.96 7.57 -6.33
N LEU A 11 -5.86 6.59 -6.28
CA LEU A 11 -6.43 6.09 -5.03
C LEU A 11 -5.36 5.51 -4.11
N PHE A 12 -4.42 4.74 -4.68
CA PHE A 12 -3.30 4.18 -3.94
C PHE A 12 -2.44 5.30 -3.32
N PHE A 13 -1.98 6.27 -4.11
CA PHE A 13 -1.21 7.42 -3.60
C PHE A 13 -1.98 8.24 -2.55
N SER A 14 -3.28 8.42 -2.72
CA SER A 14 -4.13 9.16 -1.78
C SER A 14 -4.22 8.46 -0.42
N VAL A 15 -4.43 7.14 -0.41
CA VAL A 15 -4.48 6.35 0.84
C VAL A 15 -3.12 6.36 1.55
N LEU A 16 -2.02 6.40 0.80
CA LEU A 16 -0.67 6.42 1.35
C LEU A 16 -0.28 7.76 1.93
N LEU A 17 -0.64 8.86 1.25
CA LEU A 17 -0.49 10.20 1.79
C LEU A 17 -1.31 10.34 3.08
N TYR A 18 -2.54 9.82 3.08
CA TYR A 18 -3.37 9.79 4.28
C TYR A 18 -2.74 8.98 5.41
N GLN A 19 -2.19 7.79 5.14
CA GLN A 19 -1.46 6.96 6.11
C GLN A 19 -0.25 7.69 6.70
N LEU A 20 0.51 8.42 5.88
CA LEU A 20 1.65 9.24 6.29
C LEU A 20 1.24 10.41 7.18
N VAL A 21 0.18 11.14 6.79
CA VAL A 21 -0.35 12.27 7.57
C VAL A 21 -0.94 11.78 8.90
N LYS A 22 -1.74 10.72 8.88
CA LYS A 22 -2.38 10.12 10.06
C LYS A 22 -1.35 9.62 11.09
N ASN A 23 -0.24 9.04 10.63
CA ASN A 23 0.80 8.52 11.51
C ASN A 23 1.98 9.48 11.74
N ARG A 24 1.91 10.72 11.22
CA ARG A 24 2.94 11.77 11.35
C ARG A 24 3.43 11.95 12.78
N GLU A 25 2.51 11.97 13.74
CA GLU A 25 2.85 12.20 15.16
C GLU A 25 3.59 11.02 15.78
N LYS A 26 3.24 9.79 15.39
CA LYS A 26 3.95 8.58 15.79
C LYS A 26 5.35 8.54 15.17
N ILE A 27 5.47 8.93 13.90
CA ILE A 27 6.75 8.99 13.18
C ILE A 27 7.68 10.06 13.77
N LYS A 28 7.13 11.19 14.24
CA LYS A 28 7.92 12.25 14.92
C LYS A 28 8.52 11.80 16.26
N LYS A 29 7.89 10.84 16.96
CA LYS A 29 8.41 10.29 18.22
C LYS A 29 9.54 9.28 18.03
N VAL A 30 9.71 8.75 16.81
CA VAL A 30 10.74 7.76 16.48
C VAL A 30 12.08 8.45 16.17
N SER A 31 13.18 7.93 16.72
CA SER A 31 14.55 8.44 16.49
C SER A 31 14.87 8.60 15.00
N TYR A 32 15.62 9.65 14.62
CA TYR A 32 15.93 10.02 13.23
C TYR A 32 16.46 8.85 12.38
N LYS A 33 17.24 7.92 12.97
CA LYS A 33 17.75 6.72 12.26
C LYS A 33 16.63 5.73 11.91
N ASN A 34 15.68 5.51 12.82
CA ASN A 34 14.56 4.59 12.60
C ASN A 34 13.51 5.20 11.66
N ARG A 35 13.41 6.53 11.62
CA ARG A 35 12.54 7.25 10.68
C ARG A 35 12.90 6.96 9.22
N SER A 36 14.19 6.94 8.89
CA SER A 36 14.66 6.62 7.53
C SER A 36 14.34 5.18 7.14
N ILE A 37 14.52 4.23 8.07
CA ILE A 37 14.17 2.81 7.84
C ILE A 37 12.67 2.65 7.60
N VAL A 38 11.84 3.32 8.42
CA VAL A 38 10.38 3.30 8.28
C VAL A 38 9.96 3.86 6.91
N VAL A 39 10.56 4.96 6.46
CA VAL A 39 10.28 5.54 5.14
C VAL A 39 10.73 4.63 4.00
N ILE A 40 11.93 4.03 4.08
CA ILE A 40 12.43 3.11 3.04
C ILE A 40 11.52 1.87 2.95
N VAL A 41 11.18 1.27 4.09
CA VAL A 41 10.27 0.11 4.14
C VAL A 41 8.90 0.48 3.58
N PHE A 42 8.40 1.70 3.87
CA PHE A 42 7.17 2.20 3.27
C PHE A 42 7.26 2.22 1.75
N VAL A 43 8.30 2.85 1.20
CA VAL A 43 8.53 2.96 -0.25
C VAL A 43 8.64 1.58 -0.90
N CYS A 44 9.36 0.64 -0.28
CA CYS A 44 9.41 -0.75 -0.76
C CYS A 44 8.03 -1.40 -0.78
N LEU A 45 7.25 -1.22 0.29
CA LEU A 45 5.87 -1.71 0.38
C LEU A 45 4.99 -1.12 -0.73
N LEU A 46 5.22 0.14 -1.12
CA LEU A 46 4.52 0.79 -2.22
C LEU A 46 4.84 0.14 -3.56
N LEU A 47 6.12 -0.06 -3.85
CA LEU A 47 6.58 -0.65 -5.11
C LEU A 47 6.07 -2.09 -5.25
N PHE A 48 6.09 -2.87 -4.17
CA PHE A 48 5.53 -4.23 -4.15
C PHE A 48 4.02 -4.23 -4.36
N SER A 49 3.28 -3.35 -3.68
CA SER A 49 1.82 -3.27 -3.83
C SER A 49 1.42 -2.83 -5.25
N ALA A 50 2.11 -1.85 -5.82
CA ALA A 50 1.86 -1.39 -7.19
C ALA A 50 2.15 -2.52 -8.21
N SER A 51 3.25 -3.26 -8.01
CA SER A 51 3.58 -4.42 -8.83
C SER A 51 2.54 -5.54 -8.70
N ALA A 52 2.01 -5.78 -7.50
CA ALA A 52 0.95 -6.76 -7.27
C ALA A 52 -0.39 -6.34 -7.91
N VAL A 53 -0.75 -5.07 -7.86
CA VAL A 53 -1.95 -4.57 -8.55
C VAL A 53 -1.78 -4.69 -10.08
N TYR A 54 -0.61 -4.35 -10.61
CA TYR A 54 -0.38 -4.35 -12.06
C TYR A 54 -0.19 -5.76 -12.63
N TYR A 55 0.82 -6.50 -12.17
CA TYR A 55 1.16 -7.80 -12.74
C TYR A 55 0.19 -8.88 -12.28
N ALA A 56 0.00 -9.04 -10.96
CA ALA A 56 -0.88 -10.10 -10.46
C ALA A 56 -2.35 -9.78 -10.78
N GLY A 57 -2.77 -8.52 -10.68
CA GLY A 57 -4.12 -8.12 -11.08
C GLY A 57 -4.42 -8.38 -12.56
N ASN A 58 -3.51 -8.01 -13.48
CA ASN A 58 -3.71 -8.30 -14.91
C ASN A 58 -3.61 -9.80 -15.22
N TRP A 59 -2.74 -10.54 -14.54
CA TRP A 59 -2.62 -11.99 -14.70
C TRP A 59 -3.92 -12.70 -14.31
N VAL A 60 -4.48 -12.37 -13.14
CA VAL A 60 -5.74 -12.96 -12.68
C VAL A 60 -6.92 -12.50 -13.55
N ALA A 61 -6.96 -11.23 -13.96
CA ALA A 61 -7.97 -10.73 -14.89
C ALA A 61 -7.91 -11.39 -16.28
N GLY A 62 -6.75 -11.93 -16.67
CA GLY A 62 -6.56 -12.69 -17.90
C GLY A 62 -7.35 -14.00 -17.94
N PHE A 63 -7.67 -14.59 -16.78
CA PHE A 63 -8.52 -15.77 -16.68
C PHE A 63 -10.02 -15.45 -16.73
N ILE A 64 -10.39 -14.17 -16.65
CA ILE A 64 -11.78 -13.73 -16.72
C ILE A 64 -12.17 -13.52 -18.18
N GLY A 65 -12.92 -14.48 -18.74
CA GLY A 65 -13.38 -14.45 -20.13
C GLY A 65 -14.38 -13.32 -20.45
N ASN A 66 -15.07 -12.78 -19.43
CA ASN A 66 -16.02 -11.69 -19.60
C ASN A 66 -15.34 -10.32 -19.36
N GLU A 67 -15.17 -9.52 -20.41
CA GLU A 67 -14.52 -8.20 -20.32
C GLU A 67 -15.19 -7.25 -19.33
N SER A 68 -16.52 -7.32 -19.22
CA SER A 68 -17.28 -6.46 -18.30
C SER A 68 -16.98 -6.77 -16.83
N MET A 69 -16.52 -8.00 -16.52
CA MET A 69 -16.15 -8.41 -15.16
C MET A 69 -14.71 -8.05 -14.79
N LYS A 70 -13.85 -7.70 -15.76
CA LYS A 70 -12.45 -7.33 -15.48
C LYS A 70 -12.37 -6.04 -14.67
N LEU A 71 -13.21 -5.07 -14.96
CA LEU A 71 -13.24 -3.78 -14.26
C LEU A 71 -13.62 -3.92 -12.77
N PRO A 72 -14.75 -4.55 -12.39
CA PRO A 72 -15.07 -4.79 -10.98
C PRO A 72 -14.05 -5.69 -10.28
N PHE A 73 -13.45 -6.66 -10.99
CA PHE A 73 -12.34 -7.45 -10.45
C PHE A 73 -11.14 -6.57 -10.08
N HIS A 74 -10.69 -5.67 -10.97
CA HIS A 74 -9.58 -4.77 -10.67
C HIS A 74 -9.86 -3.84 -9.49
N ILE A 75 -11.10 -3.37 -9.34
CA ILE A 75 -11.52 -2.57 -8.18
C ILE A 75 -11.38 -3.40 -6.90
N ILE A 76 -11.95 -4.60 -6.87
CA ILE A 76 -11.89 -5.50 -5.71
C ILE A 76 -10.45 -5.89 -5.39
N TRP A 77 -9.64 -6.22 -6.40
CA TRP A 77 -8.24 -6.57 -6.25
C TRP A 77 -7.43 -5.41 -5.64
N THR A 78 -7.64 -4.19 -6.13
CA THR A 78 -6.99 -2.99 -5.60
C THR A 78 -7.36 -2.77 -4.13
N LEU A 79 -8.65 -2.93 -3.77
CA LEU A 79 -9.10 -2.81 -2.38
C LEU A 79 -8.44 -3.85 -1.46
N ILE A 80 -8.34 -5.10 -1.91
CA ILE A 80 -7.66 -6.18 -1.16
C ILE A 80 -6.20 -5.81 -0.90
N ILE A 81 -5.47 -5.40 -1.94
CA ILE A 81 -4.05 -5.01 -1.79
C ILE A 81 -3.93 -3.83 -0.83
N VAL A 82 -4.78 -2.79 -0.95
CA VAL A 82 -4.77 -1.64 -0.05
C VAL A 82 -4.97 -2.05 1.42
N VAL A 83 -5.92 -2.95 1.69
CA VAL A 83 -6.19 -3.43 3.07
C VAL A 83 -5.00 -4.21 3.62
N ILE A 84 -4.41 -5.12 2.82
CA ILE A 84 -3.26 -5.92 3.22
C ILE A 84 -2.06 -5.02 3.51
N THR A 85 -1.72 -4.12 2.57
CA THR A 85 -0.62 -3.17 2.70
C THR A 85 -0.78 -2.27 3.92
N SER A 86 -2.00 -1.81 4.20
CA SER A 86 -2.32 -1.02 5.39
C SER A 86 -2.06 -1.79 6.68
N ARG A 87 -2.48 -3.06 6.77
CA ARG A 87 -2.23 -3.91 7.94
C ARG A 87 -0.74 -4.22 8.14
N ILE A 88 -0.03 -4.53 7.05
CA ILE A 88 1.41 -4.80 7.12
C ILE A 88 2.15 -3.55 7.64
N TRP A 89 1.76 -2.37 7.17
CA TRP A 89 2.32 -1.11 7.64
C TRP A 89 2.10 -0.88 9.14
N GLU A 90 0.88 -1.10 9.65
CA GLU A 90 0.60 -0.97 11.09
C GLU A 90 1.41 -1.96 11.94
N LEU A 91 1.57 -3.21 11.48
CA LEU A 91 2.40 -4.21 12.14
C LEU A 91 3.88 -3.81 12.17
N LEU A 92 4.40 -3.28 11.06
CA LEU A 92 5.78 -2.79 10.96
C LEU A 92 6.01 -1.60 11.88
N LEU A 93 5.10 -0.62 11.91
CA LEU A 93 5.19 0.51 12.84
C LEU A 93 5.16 0.05 14.30
N THR A 94 4.33 -0.95 14.62
CA THR A 94 4.26 -1.53 15.97
C THR A 94 5.56 -2.23 16.36
N ARG A 95 6.14 -3.02 15.45
CA ARG A 95 7.44 -3.66 15.67
C ARG A 95 8.56 -2.65 15.86
N VAL A 96 8.65 -1.65 14.98
CA VAL A 96 9.66 -0.59 15.10
C VAL A 96 9.50 0.17 16.40
N LYS A 97 8.26 0.50 16.82
CA LYS A 97 8.00 1.14 18.12
C LYS A 97 8.54 0.29 19.27
N ARG A 98 8.22 -1.01 19.30
CA ARG A 98 8.69 -1.96 20.32
C ARG A 98 10.22 -2.09 20.34
N ASP A 99 10.84 -2.27 19.18
CA ASP A 99 12.29 -2.49 19.06
C ASP A 99 13.08 -1.20 19.35
N SER A 100 12.47 -0.04 19.20
CA SER A 100 13.06 1.26 19.56
C SER A 100 12.92 1.63 21.05
N GLY A 101 12.34 0.77 21.88
CA GLY A 101 12.20 0.99 23.32
C GLY A 101 11.24 2.12 23.72
N ILE A 102 10.49 2.66 22.76
CA ILE A 102 9.46 3.67 23.02
C ILE A 102 8.20 2.92 23.43
N ALA A 103 7.99 2.71 24.73
CA ALA A 103 6.69 2.30 25.28
C ALA A 103 5.62 3.36 24.96
#